data_AF-A0A1B8D2L5-F1
#
_entry.id   AF-A0A1B8D2L5-F1
#
_cell.length_a   1.000
_cell.length_b   1.000
_cell.length_c   1.000
_cell.angle_alpha   90.00
_cell.angle_beta   90.00
_cell.angle_gamma   90.00
#
_symmetry.space_group_name_H-M   'P 1'
#
loop_
_entity.id
_entity.type
_entity.pdbx_description
1 polymer ?
#
loop_
_entity_poly.entity_id
_entity_poly.type
_entity_poly.pdbx_seq_one_letter_code
_entity_poly.pdbx_strand_id
1 'polypeptide(L)'
;MLAQLYFDPRERQAMFEEIFPYFSTSEVSGAFIVGGVLNVLMPTTAAPDEPGQLQPADYLPTFFHLWALVNRSKVFDTIFIDLFSRLARDILACEHVPFSEHGVFSKAQSDLIFTAILRLTEIPVGQASSPYSGNVDLGVGAALYLARDEKKHPIAYTISRWIVMSLSPACLDAPGSILGNLEGLIESVDTFFHPSNQGGWTTMLSQLTGEMDTPPERRLNDALKRRFVLCLKEVTFMGIFAKSSKSLNHYLSALQGLAYLEPSVILPGALQRFYPSLQGLVEVHRTSSSLRGLQMVAPIMAREKGFRCHITALLALALPGIDANDLDKTMNTLTFFQAVAYSIPFVDITRPDGGIHDTSLAMQWVQGEMEKMEIEGQDVVLDYKERRSDEDEVNILRSSTAGFAEFVRALLGKIFTLLENLPARGEGQGERAEENVINTLPAALTPLFAAMSPEVFEVALEKLAAFVGGHVVHQARDAVAFMTNAMCKANPKKTLRTFVPMLIVGIRNEIDHNGAASDRSSGTDVPPATARSYGTSACSA
;
A
#
# COMPACT_ATOMS: atom_id res chain seq x y z
N MET A 1 18.10 -17.82 -11.62
CA MET A 1 18.60 -19.21 -11.47
C MET A 1 18.33 -19.64 -10.04
N LEU A 2 17.73 -20.82 -9.83
CA LEU A 2 17.30 -21.35 -8.51
C LEU A 2 18.25 -22.44 -7.96
N ALA A 3 19.32 -22.77 -8.68
CA ALA A 3 20.23 -23.87 -8.35
C ALA A 3 21.03 -23.65 -7.05
N GLN A 4 21.23 -22.41 -6.64
CA GLN A 4 21.98 -22.03 -5.43
C GLN A 4 21.50 -22.77 -4.17
N LEU A 5 20.19 -22.97 -4.03
CA LEU A 5 19.59 -23.64 -2.87
C LEU A 5 19.90 -25.14 -2.79
N TYR A 6 20.44 -25.72 -3.88
CA TYR A 6 20.76 -27.14 -3.98
C TYR A 6 22.27 -27.42 -3.86
N PHE A 7 23.12 -26.40 -3.79
CA PHE A 7 24.54 -26.60 -3.50
C PHE A 7 24.75 -26.79 -2.01
N ASP A 8 25.50 -27.83 -1.65
CA ASP A 8 25.86 -28.10 -0.27
C ASP A 8 26.85 -27.02 0.22
N PRO A 9 26.56 -26.31 1.33
CA PRO A 9 27.49 -25.38 1.98
C PRO A 9 28.88 -25.96 2.25
N ARG A 10 29.01 -27.29 2.35
CA ARG A 10 30.29 -27.98 2.55
C ARG A 10 31.24 -27.85 1.36
N GLU A 11 30.71 -27.62 0.16
CA GLU A 11 31.49 -27.53 -1.08
C GLU A 11 32.08 -26.12 -1.32
N ARG A 12 31.89 -25.16 -0.40
CA ARG A 12 32.38 -23.78 -0.58
C ARG A 12 33.86 -23.69 -0.91
N GLN A 13 34.68 -24.48 -0.23
CA GLN A 13 36.12 -24.46 -0.45
C GLN A 13 36.44 -24.90 -1.89
N ALA A 14 35.87 -26.02 -2.34
CA ALA A 14 36.04 -26.50 -3.71
C ALA A 14 35.54 -25.48 -4.75
N MET A 15 34.42 -24.82 -4.47
CA MET A 15 33.91 -23.74 -5.31
C MET A 15 34.90 -22.56 -5.39
N PHE A 16 35.51 -22.17 -4.28
CA PHE A 16 36.49 -21.08 -4.24
C PHE A 16 37.78 -21.44 -4.98
N GLU A 17 38.27 -22.66 -4.83
CA GLU A 17 39.45 -23.17 -5.55
C GLU A 17 39.24 -23.17 -7.07
N GLU A 18 38.02 -23.45 -7.54
CA GLU A 18 37.68 -23.40 -8.97
C GLU A 18 37.44 -21.97 -9.47
N ILE A 19 36.78 -21.12 -8.68
CA ILE A 19 36.32 -19.80 -9.13
C ILE A 19 37.41 -18.73 -9.02
N PHE A 20 38.14 -18.65 -7.90
CA PHE A 20 39.07 -17.56 -7.63
C PHE A 20 40.28 -17.46 -8.58
N PRO A 21 40.83 -18.54 -9.17
CA PRO A 21 41.92 -18.42 -10.14
C PRO A 21 41.59 -17.53 -11.36
N TYR A 22 40.31 -17.35 -11.67
CA TYR A 22 39.86 -16.50 -12.78
C TYR A 22 39.70 -15.03 -12.39
N PHE A 23 39.89 -14.66 -11.12
CA PHE A 23 39.78 -13.28 -10.68
C PHE A 23 41.01 -12.49 -11.10
N SER A 24 40.82 -11.47 -11.95
CA SER A 24 41.88 -10.58 -12.41
C SER A 24 41.40 -9.15 -12.45
N THR A 25 42.25 -8.22 -11.96
CA THR A 25 42.05 -6.78 -12.11
C THR A 25 42.79 -6.20 -13.32
N SER A 26 43.74 -6.95 -13.89
CA SER A 26 44.38 -6.58 -15.16
C SER A 26 43.42 -6.74 -16.33
N GLU A 27 42.62 -7.80 -16.31
CA GLU A 27 41.49 -7.98 -17.21
C GLU A 27 40.19 -7.93 -16.39
N VAL A 28 39.62 -6.74 -16.24
CA VAL A 28 38.49 -6.46 -15.32
C VAL A 28 37.25 -7.32 -15.62
N SER A 29 37.09 -7.82 -16.85
CA SER A 29 36.05 -8.78 -17.23
C SER A 29 36.07 -10.04 -16.36
N GLY A 30 37.26 -10.56 -16.02
CA GLY A 30 37.44 -11.71 -15.14
C GLY A 30 36.89 -11.45 -13.74
N ALA A 31 37.16 -10.27 -13.17
CA ALA A 31 36.61 -9.88 -11.87
C ALA A 31 35.07 -9.81 -11.88
N PHE A 32 34.47 -9.26 -12.93
CA PHE A 32 33.00 -9.22 -13.06
C PHE A 32 32.37 -10.60 -13.23
N ILE A 33 32.99 -11.48 -14.02
CA ILE A 33 32.52 -12.86 -14.20
C ILE A 33 32.58 -13.59 -12.87
N VAL A 34 33.71 -13.54 -12.16
CA VAL A 34 33.86 -14.16 -10.84
C VAL A 34 32.82 -13.61 -9.85
N GLY A 35 32.66 -12.30 -9.76
CA GLY A 35 31.64 -11.68 -8.91
C GLY A 35 30.21 -12.15 -9.25
N GLY A 36 29.88 -12.21 -10.54
CA GLY A 36 28.58 -12.69 -11.02
C GLY A 36 28.35 -14.17 -10.70
N VAL A 37 29.36 -15.03 -10.91
CA VAL A 37 29.31 -16.46 -10.59
C VAL A 37 29.12 -16.67 -9.09
N LEU A 38 29.87 -15.97 -8.25
CA LEU A 38 29.69 -16.01 -6.80
C LEU A 38 28.28 -15.59 -6.41
N ASN A 39 27.74 -14.52 -7.02
CA ASN A 39 26.39 -14.08 -6.74
C ASN A 39 25.34 -15.12 -7.15
N VAL A 40 25.53 -15.84 -8.25
CA VAL A 40 24.51 -16.80 -8.73
C VAL A 40 24.62 -18.17 -8.05
N LEU A 41 25.83 -18.67 -7.77
CA LEU A 41 26.06 -20.07 -7.37
C LEU A 41 26.39 -20.26 -5.89
N MET A 42 27.01 -19.28 -5.21
CA MET A 42 27.56 -19.49 -3.87
C MET A 42 26.47 -19.82 -2.84
N PRO A 43 26.52 -20.95 -2.10
CA PRO A 43 25.51 -21.30 -1.10
C PRO A 43 25.61 -20.42 0.15
N THR A 44 24.55 -19.65 0.42
CA THR A 44 24.48 -18.66 1.51
C THR A 44 24.01 -19.22 2.86
N THR A 45 23.52 -20.46 2.91
CA THR A 45 23.09 -21.14 4.15
C THR A 45 24.29 -21.61 4.96
N ALA A 46 24.33 -21.42 6.28
CA ALA A 46 25.49 -21.83 7.10
C ALA A 46 25.90 -23.31 6.87
N ALA A 47 27.20 -23.58 6.88
CA ALA A 47 27.69 -24.96 6.87
C ALA A 47 27.52 -25.56 8.27
N PRO A 48 27.40 -26.91 8.39
CA PRO A 48 27.38 -27.58 9.69
C PRO A 48 28.56 -27.15 10.57
N ASP A 49 28.37 -27.17 11.89
CA ASP A 49 29.41 -26.85 12.88
C ASP A 49 30.39 -28.02 13.04
N GLU A 50 31.08 -28.36 11.94
CA GLU A 50 32.03 -29.45 11.83
C GLU A 50 33.44 -28.89 11.53
N PRO A 51 34.52 -29.47 12.08
CA PRO A 51 35.88 -29.04 11.78
C PRO A 51 36.18 -29.06 10.26
N GLY A 52 36.81 -28.01 9.75
CA GLY A 52 37.16 -27.86 8.34
C GLY A 52 36.06 -27.26 7.45
N GLN A 53 34.88 -26.95 8.01
CA GLN A 53 33.83 -26.25 7.28
C GLN A 53 34.03 -24.74 7.33
N LEU A 54 33.97 -24.09 6.16
CA LEU A 54 34.10 -22.64 6.06
C LEU A 54 32.85 -21.95 6.60
N GLN A 55 33.01 -21.20 7.70
CA GLN A 55 32.00 -20.33 8.27
C GLN A 55 32.14 -18.90 7.75
N PRO A 56 31.11 -18.03 7.89
CA PRO A 56 31.15 -16.67 7.37
C PRO A 56 32.39 -15.86 7.77
N ALA A 57 32.88 -16.04 9.01
CA ALA A 57 34.08 -15.38 9.51
C ALA A 57 35.34 -15.72 8.68
N ASP A 58 35.40 -16.92 8.09
CA ASP A 58 36.57 -17.41 7.36
C ASP A 58 36.66 -16.84 5.94
N TYR A 59 35.52 -16.66 5.25
CA TYR A 59 35.50 -16.26 3.83
C TYR A 59 35.01 -14.83 3.58
N LEU A 60 34.26 -14.21 4.50
CA LEU A 60 33.82 -12.82 4.33
C LEU A 60 35.00 -11.85 4.13
N PRO A 61 36.13 -11.93 4.87
CA PRO A 61 37.28 -11.05 4.62
C PRO A 61 37.76 -11.10 3.17
N THR A 62 37.77 -12.28 2.55
CA THR A 62 38.12 -12.45 1.14
C THR A 62 37.12 -11.76 0.23
N PHE A 63 35.81 -11.91 0.45
CA PHE A 63 34.80 -11.23 -0.36
C PHE A 63 34.90 -9.71 -0.26
N PHE A 64 35.11 -9.16 0.93
CA PHE A 64 35.31 -7.73 1.13
C PHE A 64 36.61 -7.24 0.48
N HIS A 65 37.67 -8.06 0.49
CA HIS A 65 38.91 -7.75 -0.23
C HIS A 65 38.68 -7.71 -1.75
N LEU A 66 38.03 -8.74 -2.32
CA LEU A 66 37.69 -8.77 -3.74
C LEU A 66 36.83 -7.58 -4.13
N TRP A 67 35.82 -7.25 -3.33
CA TRP A 67 34.96 -6.09 -3.52
C TRP A 67 35.77 -4.79 -3.62
N ALA A 68 36.71 -4.58 -2.69
CA ALA A 68 37.57 -3.41 -2.64
C ALA A 68 38.59 -3.31 -3.80
N LEU A 69 38.84 -4.39 -4.55
CA LEU A 69 39.75 -4.37 -5.71
C LEU A 69 39.10 -3.75 -6.96
N VAL A 70 37.77 -3.77 -7.08
CA VAL A 70 37.02 -3.18 -8.21
C VAL A 70 36.21 -1.98 -7.70
N ASN A 71 36.94 -0.95 -7.28
CA ASN A 71 36.33 0.28 -6.76
C ASN A 71 35.58 1.08 -7.83
N ARG A 72 34.61 1.87 -7.39
CA ARG A 72 33.80 2.77 -8.24
C ARG A 72 32.99 2.06 -9.34
N SER A 73 32.68 0.78 -9.15
CA SER A 73 31.75 0.02 -10.00
C SER A 73 30.38 -0.10 -9.34
N LYS A 74 29.33 0.35 -10.03
CA LYS A 74 27.95 0.20 -9.55
C LYS A 74 27.49 -1.26 -9.60
N VAL A 75 27.93 -1.96 -10.64
CA VAL A 75 27.60 -3.37 -10.87
C VAL A 75 28.19 -4.24 -9.76
N PHE A 76 29.43 -3.97 -9.37
CA PHE A 76 30.10 -4.73 -8.31
C PHE A 76 29.50 -4.45 -6.92
N ASP A 77 29.16 -3.20 -6.61
CA ASP A 77 28.40 -2.84 -5.40
C ASP A 77 27.06 -3.61 -5.35
N THR A 78 26.34 -3.69 -6.46
CA THR A 78 25.05 -4.42 -6.57
C THR A 78 25.22 -5.92 -6.35
N ILE A 79 26.25 -6.52 -6.94
CA ILE A 79 26.58 -7.96 -6.83
C ILE A 79 26.82 -8.35 -5.37
N PHE A 80 27.72 -7.64 -4.68
CA PHE A 80 28.08 -8.00 -3.30
C PHE A 80 26.95 -7.72 -2.32
N ILE A 81 26.19 -6.64 -2.50
CA ILE A 81 25.02 -6.35 -1.65
C ILE A 81 23.93 -7.43 -1.83
N ASP A 82 23.71 -7.96 -3.04
CA ASP A 82 22.78 -9.10 -3.24
C ASP A 82 23.29 -10.40 -2.62
N LEU A 83 24.59 -10.63 -2.65
CA LEU A 83 25.21 -11.76 -1.95
C LEU A 83 25.04 -11.64 -0.43
N PHE A 84 25.43 -10.50 0.15
CA PHE A 84 25.40 -10.25 1.59
C PHE A 84 23.99 -10.19 2.16
N SER A 85 23.03 -9.66 1.41
CA SER A 85 21.62 -9.63 1.84
C SER A 85 20.99 -11.03 1.90
N ARG A 86 21.34 -11.95 0.99
CA ARG A 86 20.92 -13.36 1.08
C ARG A 86 21.63 -14.08 2.21
N LEU A 87 22.92 -13.82 2.39
CA LEU A 87 23.72 -14.35 3.49
C LEU A 87 23.11 -13.98 4.85
N ALA A 88 22.78 -12.70 5.05
CA ALA A 88 22.13 -12.22 6.27
C ALA A 88 20.80 -12.94 6.55
N ARG A 89 19.97 -13.10 5.51
CA ARG A 89 18.70 -13.84 5.60
C ARG A 89 18.94 -15.31 5.98
N ASP A 90 19.79 -16.01 5.25
CA ASP A 90 19.91 -17.47 5.35
C ASP A 90 20.61 -17.92 6.65
N ILE A 91 21.42 -17.05 7.26
CA ILE A 91 22.08 -17.32 8.54
C ILE A 91 21.24 -16.87 9.73
N LEU A 92 20.18 -16.07 9.52
CA LEU A 92 19.36 -15.55 10.61
C LEU A 92 18.85 -16.66 11.54
N ALA A 93 18.45 -17.80 10.97
CA ALA A 93 17.94 -18.95 11.71
C ALA A 93 19.03 -19.82 12.38
N CYS A 94 20.31 -19.57 12.08
CA CYS A 94 21.42 -20.47 12.40
C CYS A 94 22.05 -20.13 13.76
N GLU A 95 21.93 -21.02 14.75
CA GLU A 95 22.34 -20.76 16.13
C GLU A 95 23.86 -20.73 16.35
N HIS A 96 24.64 -21.60 15.69
CA HIS A 96 26.08 -21.73 15.93
C HIS A 96 26.92 -20.60 15.30
N VAL A 97 26.37 -19.84 14.35
CA VAL A 97 27.06 -18.70 13.77
C VAL A 97 26.85 -17.48 14.67
N PRO A 98 27.91 -16.78 15.13
CA PRO A 98 27.77 -15.58 15.94
C PRO A 98 26.94 -14.49 15.25
N PHE A 99 26.08 -13.84 16.03
CA PHE A 99 25.22 -12.74 15.56
C PHE A 99 25.31 -11.58 16.55
N SER A 100 25.85 -10.45 16.09
CA SER A 100 26.14 -9.26 16.90
C SER A 100 25.19 -8.11 16.58
N GLU A 101 25.48 -6.91 17.10
CA GLU A 101 24.86 -5.64 16.73
C GLU A 101 25.12 -5.23 15.26
N HIS A 102 26.02 -5.95 14.58
CA HIS A 102 26.33 -5.83 13.16
C HIS A 102 25.79 -7.03 12.34
N GLY A 103 24.90 -7.84 12.93
CA GLY A 103 24.44 -9.10 12.37
C GLY A 103 25.57 -10.13 12.31
N VAL A 104 25.68 -10.80 11.16
CA VAL A 104 26.78 -11.77 10.88
C VAL A 104 28.09 -11.10 10.46
N PHE A 105 28.09 -9.77 10.31
CA PHE A 105 29.22 -8.99 9.81
C PHE A 105 30.01 -8.37 10.97
N SER A 106 31.24 -7.95 10.70
CA SER A 106 31.98 -7.08 11.61
C SER A 106 31.58 -5.61 11.42
N LYS A 107 31.93 -4.76 12.40
CA LYS A 107 31.72 -3.30 12.29
C LYS A 107 32.28 -2.70 11.01
N ALA A 108 33.53 -3.01 10.68
CA ALA A 108 34.18 -2.48 9.47
C ALA A 108 33.47 -2.94 8.18
N GLN A 109 32.94 -4.16 8.18
CA GLN A 109 32.18 -4.71 7.06
C GLN A 109 30.82 -4.03 6.91
N SER A 110 30.07 -3.86 8.01
CA SER A 110 28.78 -3.15 7.97
C SER A 110 28.95 -1.69 7.55
N ASP A 111 29.98 -1.01 8.05
CA ASP A 111 30.26 0.39 7.71
C ASP A 111 30.58 0.55 6.20
N LEU A 112 31.30 -0.40 5.61
CA LEU A 112 31.55 -0.42 4.16
C LEU A 112 30.26 -0.65 3.37
N ILE A 113 29.38 -1.55 3.82
CA ILE A 113 28.09 -1.81 3.17
C ILE A 113 27.22 -0.55 3.21
N PHE A 114 27.09 0.12 4.36
CA PHE A 114 26.35 1.39 4.46
C PHE A 114 26.93 2.48 3.56
N THR A 115 28.27 2.57 3.47
CA THR A 115 28.93 3.50 2.55
C THR A 115 28.59 3.18 1.09
N ALA A 116 28.53 1.91 0.70
CA ALA A 116 28.13 1.50 -0.64
C ALA A 116 26.65 1.77 -0.92
N ILE A 117 25.77 1.53 0.07
CA ILE A 117 24.34 1.89 0.00
C ILE A 117 24.20 3.39 -0.27
N LEU A 118 24.93 4.24 0.46
CA LEU A 118 24.92 5.68 0.24
C LEU A 118 25.37 6.03 -1.18
N ARG A 119 26.43 5.41 -1.71
CA ARG A 119 26.83 5.61 -3.11
C ARG A 119 25.73 5.20 -4.10
N LEU A 120 25.04 4.09 -3.85
CA LEU A 120 23.96 3.57 -4.70
C LEU A 120 22.72 4.47 -4.71
N THR A 121 22.53 5.33 -3.70
CA THR A 121 21.47 6.36 -3.76
C THR A 121 21.72 7.37 -4.88
N GLU A 122 22.97 7.50 -5.35
CA GLU A 122 23.41 8.48 -6.36
C GLU A 122 22.99 9.91 -6.03
N ILE A 123 22.83 10.21 -4.74
CA ILE A 123 22.52 11.56 -4.28
C ILE A 123 23.71 12.47 -4.63
N PRO A 124 23.48 13.56 -5.38
CA PRO A 124 24.55 14.46 -5.76
C PRO A 124 25.06 15.23 -4.53
N VAL A 125 26.37 15.15 -4.28
CA VAL A 125 27.03 15.91 -3.21
C VAL A 125 28.06 16.85 -3.85
N GLY A 126 27.82 18.16 -3.75
CA GLY A 126 28.68 19.18 -4.36
C GLY A 126 28.57 19.22 -5.88
N GLN A 127 29.72 19.27 -6.58
CA GLN A 127 29.80 19.36 -8.04
C GLN A 127 30.02 18.01 -8.75
N ALA A 128 30.16 16.91 -7.99
CA ALA A 128 30.36 15.58 -8.57
C ALA A 128 29.01 14.98 -9.00
N SER A 129 28.91 14.53 -10.25
CA SER A 129 27.68 13.98 -10.82
C SER A 129 27.42 12.51 -10.47
N SER A 130 28.47 11.74 -10.16
CA SER A 130 28.33 10.33 -9.75
C SER A 130 29.56 9.83 -8.98
N PRO A 131 29.39 8.97 -7.95
CA PRO A 131 30.50 8.28 -7.30
C PRO A 131 31.14 7.20 -8.20
N TYR A 132 30.40 6.73 -9.23
CA TYR A 132 30.80 5.63 -10.10
C TYR A 132 31.58 6.10 -11.33
N SER A 133 32.32 5.17 -11.94
CA SER A 133 33.04 5.38 -13.20
C SER A 133 32.49 4.46 -14.27
N GLY A 134 31.82 5.02 -15.28
CA GLY A 134 31.27 4.23 -16.39
C GLY A 134 32.31 3.42 -17.16
N ASN A 135 33.59 3.86 -17.16
CA ASN A 135 34.69 3.11 -17.79
C ASN A 135 35.00 1.79 -17.08
N VAL A 136 34.77 1.73 -15.75
CA VAL A 136 34.97 0.49 -14.99
C VAL A 136 33.84 -0.48 -15.31
N ASP A 137 32.59 0.00 -15.31
CA ASP A 137 31.41 -0.81 -15.59
C ASP A 137 31.33 -1.26 -17.06
N LEU A 138 32.03 -0.61 -18.00
CA LEU A 138 32.18 -1.11 -19.37
C LEU A 138 32.89 -2.48 -19.41
N GLY A 139 33.70 -2.79 -18.40
CA GLY A 139 34.40 -4.07 -18.26
C GLY A 139 33.51 -5.27 -17.97
N VAL A 140 32.21 -5.09 -17.70
CA VAL A 140 31.26 -6.16 -17.36
C VAL A 140 31.24 -7.28 -18.42
N GLY A 141 31.25 -6.92 -19.70
CA GLY A 141 31.31 -7.88 -20.81
C GLY A 141 30.33 -9.05 -20.67
N ALA A 142 30.84 -10.27 -20.71
CA ALA A 142 30.04 -11.51 -20.61
C ALA A 142 29.36 -11.70 -19.25
N ALA A 143 29.82 -11.03 -18.18
CA ALA A 143 29.18 -11.12 -16.86
C ALA A 143 27.74 -10.55 -16.87
N LEU A 144 27.35 -9.77 -17.89
CA LEU A 144 25.98 -9.30 -18.05
C LEU A 144 24.97 -10.46 -18.14
N TYR A 145 25.36 -11.61 -18.70
CA TYR A 145 24.51 -12.80 -18.76
C TYR A 145 24.27 -13.47 -17.40
N LEU A 146 25.09 -13.13 -16.40
CA LEU A 146 24.94 -13.57 -15.01
C LEU A 146 24.15 -12.56 -14.17
N ALA A 147 23.84 -11.38 -14.73
CA ALA A 147 23.07 -10.36 -14.03
C ALA A 147 21.66 -10.86 -13.71
N ARG A 148 21.19 -10.56 -12.51
CA ARG A 148 19.82 -10.87 -12.11
C ARG A 148 18.87 -9.83 -12.69
N ASP A 149 17.64 -10.26 -12.95
CA ASP A 149 16.58 -9.38 -13.43
C ASP A 149 16.26 -8.29 -12.38
N GLU A 150 16.63 -7.05 -12.68
CA GLU A 150 16.43 -5.89 -11.81
C GLU A 150 14.95 -5.65 -11.47
N LYS A 151 14.02 -6.08 -12.34
CA LYS A 151 12.58 -5.93 -12.06
C LYS A 151 12.10 -6.92 -11.00
N LYS A 152 12.72 -8.11 -10.94
CA LYS A 152 12.39 -9.16 -9.96
C LYS A 152 13.18 -9.01 -8.68
N HIS A 153 14.38 -8.44 -8.76
CA HIS A 153 15.31 -8.27 -7.64
C HIS A 153 15.82 -6.83 -7.60
N PRO A 154 14.96 -5.85 -7.30
CA PRO A 154 15.38 -4.46 -7.23
C PRO A 154 16.39 -4.27 -6.09
N ILE A 155 17.45 -3.50 -6.32
CA ILE A 155 18.50 -3.22 -5.33
C ILE A 155 17.95 -2.65 -4.01
N ALA A 156 16.85 -1.91 -4.12
CA ALA A 156 15.98 -1.47 -3.05
C ALA A 156 15.68 -2.57 -2.02
N TYR A 157 15.00 -3.60 -2.50
CA TYR A 157 14.59 -4.76 -1.73
C TYR A 157 15.80 -5.50 -1.16
N THR A 158 16.87 -5.61 -1.95
CA THR A 158 18.11 -6.26 -1.54
C THR A 158 18.73 -5.58 -0.32
N ILE A 159 18.78 -4.24 -0.32
CA ILE A 159 19.32 -3.45 0.78
C ILE A 159 18.40 -3.50 1.99
N SER A 160 17.10 -3.34 1.79
CA SER A 160 16.12 -3.46 2.87
C SER A 160 16.18 -4.84 3.53
N ARG A 161 16.31 -5.91 2.73
CA ARG A 161 16.54 -7.28 3.23
C ARG A 161 17.82 -7.37 4.05
N TRP A 162 18.94 -6.83 3.57
CA TRP A 162 20.20 -6.87 4.33
C TRP A 162 20.07 -6.19 5.70
N ILE A 163 19.50 -4.97 5.72
CA ILE A 163 19.31 -4.19 6.94
C ILE A 163 18.44 -4.99 7.92
N VAL A 164 17.24 -5.38 7.52
CA VAL A 164 16.27 -6.04 8.41
C VAL A 164 16.77 -7.40 8.90
N MET A 165 17.40 -8.19 8.04
CA MET A 165 17.95 -9.50 8.41
C MET A 165 19.24 -9.40 9.23
N SER A 166 19.78 -8.20 9.43
CA SER A 166 20.94 -7.94 10.29
C SER A 166 20.54 -7.26 11.60
N LEU A 167 19.25 -6.97 11.83
CA LEU A 167 18.76 -6.41 13.08
C LEU A 167 18.67 -7.47 14.17
N SER A 168 19.03 -7.09 15.40
CA SER A 168 18.83 -7.87 16.62
C SER A 168 18.65 -6.95 17.82
N PRO A 169 18.14 -7.45 18.96
CA PRO A 169 18.11 -6.70 20.21
C PRO A 169 19.46 -6.08 20.63
N ALA A 170 20.59 -6.66 20.21
CA ALA A 170 21.93 -6.12 20.47
C ALA A 170 22.15 -4.72 19.85
N CYS A 171 21.35 -4.34 18.85
CA CYS A 171 21.43 -3.02 18.21
C CYS A 171 20.97 -1.86 19.10
N LEU A 172 20.26 -2.14 20.21
CA LEU A 172 19.65 -1.11 21.05
C LEU A 172 20.66 -0.21 21.73
N ASP A 173 21.70 -0.79 22.33
CA ASP A 173 22.62 -0.04 23.22
C ASP A 173 23.99 0.24 22.58
N ALA A 174 24.24 -0.29 21.39
CA ALA A 174 25.55 -0.18 20.72
C ALA A 174 25.58 0.99 19.71
N PRO A 175 26.48 1.98 19.87
CA PRO A 175 26.66 3.04 18.89
C PRO A 175 27.31 2.48 17.62
N GLY A 176 26.77 2.84 16.46
CA GLY A 176 27.21 2.30 15.17
C GLY A 176 26.67 0.90 14.84
N SER A 177 25.70 0.39 15.61
CA SER A 177 24.94 -0.82 15.23
C SER A 177 24.25 -0.67 13.88
N ILE A 178 23.71 -1.76 13.31
CA ILE A 178 22.92 -1.68 12.06
C ILE A 178 21.79 -0.65 12.19
N LEU A 179 21.11 -0.58 13.34
CA LEU A 179 20.06 0.39 13.57
C LEU A 179 20.60 1.82 13.69
N GLY A 180 21.68 2.03 14.42
CA GLY A 180 22.30 3.36 14.54
C GLY A 180 22.85 3.89 13.19
N ASN A 181 23.44 3.02 12.38
CA ASN A 181 23.90 3.37 11.04
C ASN A 181 22.72 3.61 10.07
N LEU A 182 21.59 2.91 10.24
CA LEU A 182 20.37 3.20 9.51
C LEU A 182 19.83 4.59 9.87
N GLU A 183 19.77 4.94 11.16
CA GLU A 183 19.38 6.28 11.61
C GLU A 183 20.27 7.35 10.97
N GLY A 184 21.59 7.20 11.03
CA GLY A 184 22.53 8.13 10.40
C GLY A 184 22.38 8.21 8.88
N LEU A 185 22.06 7.09 8.20
CA LEU A 185 21.77 7.08 6.77
C LEU A 185 20.50 7.89 6.46
N ILE A 186 19.42 7.66 7.22
CA ILE A 186 18.15 8.36 7.04
C ILE A 186 18.29 9.86 7.31
N GLU A 187 18.98 10.24 8.38
CA GLU A 187 19.31 11.65 8.67
C GLU A 187 20.11 12.30 7.53
N SER A 188 21.08 11.58 6.97
CA SER A 188 21.91 12.08 5.86
C SER A 188 21.13 12.33 4.57
N VAL A 189 20.05 11.57 4.36
CA VAL A 189 19.22 11.68 3.15
C VAL A 189 17.89 12.42 3.40
N ASP A 190 17.66 12.91 4.62
CA ASP A 190 16.40 13.52 5.07
C ASP A 190 15.91 14.65 4.15
N THR A 191 16.83 15.56 3.81
CA THR A 191 16.55 16.70 2.92
C THR A 191 16.08 16.30 1.53
N PHE A 192 16.39 15.09 1.06
CA PHE A 192 16.01 14.58 -0.26
C PHE A 192 14.63 13.91 -0.29
N PHE A 193 13.95 13.80 0.86
CA PHE A 193 12.58 13.27 0.96
C PHE A 193 11.49 14.34 0.86
N HIS A 194 11.86 15.62 0.87
CA HIS A 194 10.89 16.69 0.66
C HIS A 194 10.17 16.49 -0.69
N PRO A 195 8.83 16.67 -0.80
CA PRO A 195 8.07 16.42 -2.03
C PRO A 195 8.57 17.13 -3.30
N SER A 196 9.37 18.19 -3.12
CA SER A 196 10.03 18.95 -4.20
C SER A 196 11.33 18.31 -4.73
N ASN A 197 11.90 17.33 -4.02
CA ASN A 197 13.15 16.66 -4.36
C ASN A 197 12.83 15.25 -4.88
N GLN A 198 12.81 15.09 -6.21
CA GLN A 198 12.49 13.81 -6.85
C GLN A 198 13.69 13.24 -7.62
N GLY A 199 13.90 11.93 -7.46
CA GLY A 199 14.90 11.17 -8.20
C GLY A 199 14.80 9.66 -7.98
N GLY A 200 15.73 8.91 -8.60
CA GLY A 200 15.74 7.45 -8.61
C GLY A 200 15.80 6.79 -7.22
N TRP A 201 16.38 7.48 -6.24
CA TRP A 201 16.51 7.04 -4.84
C TRP A 201 15.17 6.79 -4.14
N THR A 202 14.08 7.47 -4.56
CA THR A 202 12.74 7.30 -3.94
C THR A 202 12.10 5.93 -4.18
N THR A 203 12.60 5.16 -5.15
CA THR A 203 12.14 3.78 -5.42
C THR A 203 12.84 2.76 -4.50
N MET A 204 13.90 3.17 -3.80
CA MET A 204 14.83 2.26 -3.13
C MET A 204 14.39 1.77 -1.74
N LEU A 205 13.37 2.39 -1.13
CA LEU A 205 13.16 2.31 0.33
C LEU A 205 11.84 1.64 0.78
N SER A 206 11.11 0.98 -0.11
CA SER A 206 9.67 0.70 0.12
C SER A 206 9.25 -0.77 0.15
N GLN A 207 10.19 -1.71 0.20
CA GLN A 207 9.87 -3.12 0.02
C GLN A 207 10.52 -3.97 1.12
N LEU A 208 9.72 -4.26 2.15
CA LEU A 208 10.04 -5.15 3.26
C LEU A 208 8.86 -6.08 3.52
N THR A 209 9.08 -7.39 3.53
CA THR A 209 8.26 -8.40 4.25
C THR A 209 8.85 -9.80 4.02
N GLY A 210 8.83 -10.61 5.06
CA GLY A 210 9.12 -12.04 5.04
C GLY A 210 9.12 -12.61 6.46
N GLU A 211 8.42 -13.71 6.68
CA GLU A 211 8.43 -14.46 7.96
C GLU A 211 9.48 -15.58 7.91
N MET A 212 10.24 -15.75 8.99
CA MET A 212 11.30 -16.76 9.14
C MET A 212 11.33 -17.32 10.56
N ASP A 213 11.61 -18.61 10.70
CA ASP A 213 11.84 -19.29 11.99
C ASP A 213 13.16 -18.79 12.62
N THR A 214 13.05 -17.73 13.42
CA THR A 214 14.20 -17.00 13.99
C THR A 214 14.39 -17.37 15.47
N PRO A 215 15.64 -17.64 15.92
CA PRO A 215 15.97 -17.89 17.32
C PRO A 215 15.50 -16.76 18.25
N PRO A 216 15.03 -17.05 19.49
CA PRO A 216 14.44 -16.05 20.38
C PRO A 216 15.31 -14.81 20.61
N GLU A 217 16.62 -14.98 20.74
CA GLU A 217 17.60 -13.92 20.98
C GLU A 217 17.82 -12.99 19.78
N ARG A 218 17.45 -13.42 18.57
CA ARG A 218 17.53 -12.62 17.33
C ARG A 218 16.20 -11.98 16.94
N ARG A 219 15.11 -12.31 17.65
CA ARG A 219 13.78 -11.76 17.36
C ARG A 219 13.75 -10.27 17.68
N LEU A 220 13.06 -9.53 16.83
CA LEU A 220 12.82 -8.11 17.06
C LEU A 220 11.92 -7.94 18.29
N ASN A 221 12.41 -7.24 19.31
CA ASN A 221 11.63 -6.90 20.50
C ASN A 221 10.90 -5.56 20.34
N ASP A 222 10.03 -5.22 21.28
CA ASP A 222 9.20 -4.01 21.22
C ASP A 222 10.03 -2.72 21.18
N ALA A 223 11.11 -2.65 21.98
CA ALA A 223 12.00 -1.49 21.98
C ALA A 223 12.66 -1.26 20.61
N LEU A 224 13.13 -2.33 19.97
CA LEU A 224 13.79 -2.27 18.67
C LEU A 224 12.79 -1.91 17.57
N LYS A 225 11.59 -2.51 17.58
CA LYS A 225 10.49 -2.16 16.68
C LYS A 225 10.14 -0.68 16.80
N ARG A 226 9.96 -0.18 18.03
CA ARG A 226 9.65 1.24 18.28
C ARG A 226 10.73 2.17 17.73
N ARG A 227 12.01 1.90 18.01
CA ARG A 227 13.12 2.72 17.52
C ARG A 227 13.24 2.69 15.99
N PHE A 228 13.05 1.52 15.38
CA PHE A 228 12.97 1.37 13.92
C PHE A 228 11.82 2.19 13.31
N VAL A 229 10.63 2.15 13.92
CA VAL A 229 9.49 2.94 13.45
C VAL A 229 9.75 4.44 13.56
N LEU A 230 10.33 4.90 14.69
CA LEU A 230 10.66 6.31 14.88
C LEU A 230 11.69 6.80 13.85
N CYS A 231 12.69 5.99 13.52
CA CYS A 231 13.68 6.29 12.49
C CYS A 231 13.05 6.58 11.12
N LEU A 232 12.01 5.82 10.74
CA LEU A 232 11.37 5.95 9.42
C LEU A 232 10.12 6.85 9.39
N LYS A 233 9.62 7.26 10.57
CA LYS A 233 8.35 7.98 10.75
C LYS A 233 8.32 9.29 9.94
N GLU A 234 9.26 10.18 10.18
CA GLU A 234 9.23 11.54 9.61
C GLU A 234 9.43 11.50 8.09
N VAL A 235 10.38 10.69 7.61
CA VAL A 235 10.60 10.47 6.18
C VAL A 235 9.36 9.92 5.48
N THR A 236 8.67 8.97 6.11
CA THR A 236 7.43 8.42 5.57
C THR A 236 6.37 9.50 5.46
N PHE A 237 6.18 10.32 6.50
CA PHE A 237 5.21 11.41 6.50
C PHE A 237 5.53 12.55 5.53
N MET A 238 6.80 12.81 5.24
CA MET A 238 7.18 13.72 4.16
C MET A 238 6.81 13.14 2.80
N GLY A 239 7.06 11.84 2.61
CA GLY A 239 6.86 11.14 1.35
C GLY A 239 5.41 10.87 0.95
N ILE A 240 4.47 10.79 1.89
CA ILE A 240 3.03 10.56 1.56
C ILE A 240 2.38 11.71 0.78
N PHE A 241 3.08 12.82 0.54
CA PHE A 241 2.64 13.91 -0.34
C PHE A 241 3.55 14.08 -1.57
N ALA A 242 4.32 13.05 -1.92
CA ALA A 242 5.16 13.04 -3.12
C ALA A 242 4.33 13.24 -4.39
N LYS A 243 4.83 14.04 -5.34
CA LYS A 243 4.10 14.31 -6.60
C LYS A 243 4.10 13.12 -7.57
N SER A 244 5.07 12.22 -7.46
CA SER A 244 5.14 11.01 -8.29
C SER A 244 4.23 9.92 -7.71
N SER A 245 3.25 9.45 -8.49
CA SER A 245 2.33 8.38 -8.07
C SER A 245 3.06 7.07 -7.69
N LYS A 246 4.16 6.74 -8.39
CA LYS A 246 4.99 5.56 -8.05
C LYS A 246 5.65 5.72 -6.69
N SER A 247 6.27 6.87 -6.43
CA SER A 247 6.91 7.16 -5.14
C SER A 247 5.88 7.28 -4.01
N LEU A 248 4.70 7.84 -4.29
CA LEU A 248 3.60 7.89 -3.33
C LEU A 248 3.17 6.48 -2.89
N ASN A 249 2.94 5.55 -3.82
CA ASN A 249 2.55 4.17 -3.48
C ASN A 249 3.57 3.48 -2.54
N HIS A 250 4.84 3.78 -2.73
CA HIS A 250 5.93 3.30 -1.87
C HIS A 250 5.84 3.83 -0.45
N TYR A 251 5.66 5.15 -0.27
CA TYR A 251 5.48 5.73 1.06
C TYR A 251 4.18 5.31 1.73
N LEU A 252 3.11 5.10 0.95
CA LEU A 252 1.86 4.56 1.48
C LEU A 252 2.00 3.11 1.96
N SER A 253 2.79 2.29 1.26
CA SER A 253 3.12 0.93 1.68
C SER A 253 3.99 0.94 2.95
N ALA A 254 4.96 1.84 3.03
CA ALA A 254 5.76 2.05 4.24
C ALA A 254 4.88 2.51 5.42
N LEU A 255 3.97 3.48 5.19
CA LEU A 255 3.00 3.94 6.19
C LEU A 255 2.17 2.77 6.74
N GLN A 256 1.69 1.87 5.87
CA GLN A 256 0.95 0.69 6.27
C GLN A 256 1.79 -0.24 7.15
N GLY A 257 3.03 -0.54 6.74
CA GLY A 257 3.94 -1.41 7.48
C GLY A 257 4.31 -0.83 8.85
N LEU A 258 4.62 0.47 8.91
CA LEU A 258 4.94 1.17 10.16
C LEU A 258 3.71 1.23 11.08
N ALA A 259 2.52 1.52 10.53
CA ALA A 259 1.28 1.52 11.29
C ALA A 259 0.92 0.13 11.83
N TYR A 260 1.28 -0.94 11.12
CA TYR A 260 1.10 -2.31 11.59
C TYR A 260 2.04 -2.65 12.75
N LEU A 261 3.30 -2.16 12.70
CA LEU A 261 4.29 -2.41 13.75
C LEU A 261 3.99 -1.63 15.04
N GLU A 262 3.73 -0.33 14.93
CA GLU A 262 3.50 0.57 16.07
C GLU A 262 2.34 1.54 15.76
N PRO A 263 1.07 1.08 15.86
CA PRO A 263 -0.09 1.89 15.52
C PRO A 263 -0.20 3.17 16.36
N SER A 264 0.14 3.12 17.64
CA SER A 264 0.06 4.25 18.57
C SER A 264 1.03 5.39 18.24
N VAL A 265 2.09 5.12 17.48
CA VAL A 265 3.08 6.12 17.06
C VAL A 265 2.72 6.71 15.69
N ILE A 266 2.19 5.89 14.78
CA ILE A 266 1.96 6.27 13.38
C ILE A 266 0.55 6.83 13.15
N LEU A 267 -0.49 6.19 13.69
CA LEU A 267 -1.87 6.61 13.43
C LEU A 267 -2.17 8.05 13.87
N PRO A 268 -1.67 8.57 15.01
CA PRO A 268 -1.89 9.97 15.41
C PRO A 268 -1.35 10.96 14.37
N GLY A 269 -0.09 10.79 13.94
CA GLY A 269 0.53 11.64 12.93
C GLY A 269 -0.14 11.54 11.57
N ALA A 270 -0.68 10.37 11.22
CA ALA A 270 -1.46 10.16 10.01
C ALA A 270 -2.81 10.89 10.07
N LEU A 271 -3.57 10.73 11.16
CA LEU A 271 -4.86 11.38 11.37
C LEU A 271 -4.75 12.90 11.37
N GLN A 272 -3.75 13.44 12.05
CA GLN A 272 -3.45 14.87 12.05
C GLN A 272 -3.25 15.44 10.64
N ARG A 273 -2.74 14.65 9.70
CA ARG A 273 -2.53 15.05 8.30
C ARG A 273 -3.78 14.81 7.44
N PHE A 274 -4.52 13.74 7.71
CA PHE A 274 -5.68 13.33 6.91
C PHE A 274 -6.92 14.17 7.20
N TYR A 275 -7.20 14.52 8.46
CA TYR A 275 -8.37 15.32 8.83
C TYR A 275 -8.40 16.69 8.12
N PRO A 276 -7.34 17.52 8.18
CA PRO A 276 -7.31 18.80 7.47
C PRO A 276 -7.38 18.63 5.96
N SER A 277 -6.76 17.57 5.41
CA SER A 277 -6.75 17.31 3.97
C SER A 277 -8.13 16.91 3.41
N LEU A 278 -9.01 16.34 4.24
CA LEU A 278 -10.40 16.01 3.87
C LEU A 278 -11.34 17.21 4.03
N GLN A 279 -11.07 18.13 4.97
CA GLN A 279 -11.85 19.35 5.17
C GLN A 279 -11.44 20.48 4.20
N GLY A 280 -10.18 20.51 3.79
CA GLY A 280 -9.64 21.50 2.87
C GLY A 280 -10.17 21.32 1.45
N LEU A 281 -10.71 22.39 0.87
CA LEU A 281 -11.26 22.39 -0.49
C LEU A 281 -10.23 22.78 -1.58
N VAL A 282 -9.03 23.20 -1.19
CA VAL A 282 -8.06 23.85 -2.11
C VAL A 282 -6.93 22.91 -2.55
N GLU A 283 -6.58 21.90 -1.74
CA GLU A 283 -5.38 21.08 -1.96
C GLU A 283 -5.71 19.66 -2.48
N VAL A 284 -6.21 19.58 -3.72
CA VAL A 284 -6.69 18.34 -4.35
C VAL A 284 -5.71 17.18 -4.25
N HIS A 285 -4.41 17.40 -4.50
CA HIS A 285 -3.38 16.36 -4.42
C HIS A 285 -3.20 15.80 -2.99
N ARG A 286 -3.36 16.64 -1.96
CA ARG A 286 -3.24 16.20 -0.56
C ARG A 286 -4.46 15.40 -0.13
N THR A 287 -5.66 15.79 -0.56
CA THR A 287 -6.88 15.02 -0.34
C THR A 287 -6.80 13.64 -0.98
N SER A 288 -6.37 13.56 -2.25
CA SER A 288 -6.20 12.29 -2.97
C SER A 288 -5.18 11.38 -2.27
N SER A 289 -4.02 11.92 -1.90
CA SER A 289 -2.99 11.16 -1.18
C SER A 289 -3.47 10.68 0.20
N SER A 290 -4.24 11.52 0.90
CA SER A 290 -4.82 11.18 2.21
C SER A 290 -5.88 10.08 2.11
N LEU A 291 -6.73 10.08 1.09
CA LEU A 291 -7.70 9.00 0.85
C LEU A 291 -7.00 7.66 0.60
N ARG A 292 -5.92 7.67 -0.18
CA ARG A 292 -5.11 6.46 -0.43
C ARG A 292 -4.36 6.02 0.84
N GLY A 293 -3.88 6.95 1.65
CA GLY A 293 -3.30 6.65 2.97
C GLY A 293 -4.31 6.04 3.92
N LEU A 294 -5.52 6.62 4.02
CA LEU A 294 -6.63 6.11 4.82
C LEU A 294 -7.03 4.70 4.39
N GLN A 295 -7.08 4.42 3.08
CA GLN A 295 -7.31 3.08 2.57
C GLN A 295 -6.29 2.07 3.13
N MET A 296 -5.00 2.43 3.19
CA MET A 296 -3.96 1.52 3.68
C MET A 296 -4.05 1.27 5.19
N VAL A 297 -4.38 2.30 5.98
CA VAL A 297 -4.40 2.19 7.45
C VAL A 297 -5.76 1.80 8.03
N ALA A 298 -6.84 1.86 7.25
CA ALA A 298 -8.20 1.54 7.71
C ALA A 298 -8.33 0.16 8.39
N PRO A 299 -7.74 -0.94 7.86
CA PRO A 299 -7.82 -2.24 8.54
C PRO A 299 -7.10 -2.27 9.89
N ILE A 300 -6.02 -1.48 10.03
CA ILE A 300 -5.25 -1.38 11.27
C ILE A 300 -6.04 -0.54 12.29
N MET A 301 -6.56 0.61 11.87
CA MET A 301 -7.42 1.46 12.69
C MET A 301 -8.64 0.72 13.22
N ALA A 302 -9.25 -0.17 12.42
CA ALA A 302 -10.44 -0.93 12.81
C ALA A 302 -10.18 -1.88 14.00
N ARG A 303 -8.94 -2.36 14.15
CA ARG A 303 -8.53 -3.28 15.21
C ARG A 303 -8.07 -2.56 16.47
N GLU A 304 -7.50 -1.37 16.31
CA GLU A 304 -6.87 -0.65 17.41
C GLU A 304 -7.87 0.16 18.25
N LYS A 305 -7.65 0.08 19.57
CA LYS A 305 -8.44 0.77 20.58
C LYS A 305 -8.39 2.29 20.35
N GLY A 306 -9.55 2.95 20.44
CA GLY A 306 -9.74 4.38 20.18
C GLY A 306 -9.72 4.75 18.70
N PHE A 307 -8.76 4.24 17.93
CA PHE A 307 -8.62 4.55 16.50
C PHE A 307 -9.83 4.13 15.67
N ARG A 308 -10.47 3.00 16.02
CA ARG A 308 -11.70 2.54 15.37
C ARG A 308 -12.86 3.53 15.43
N CYS A 309 -12.91 4.37 16.47
CA CYS A 309 -13.96 5.38 16.62
C CYS A 309 -13.84 6.53 15.61
N HIS A 310 -12.67 6.74 15.00
CA HIS A 310 -12.48 7.76 13.96
C HIS A 310 -13.05 7.32 12.59
N ILE A 311 -13.22 6.02 12.35
CA ILE A 311 -13.57 5.48 11.02
C ILE A 311 -14.87 6.07 10.50
N THR A 312 -15.92 6.12 11.33
CA THR A 312 -17.24 6.62 10.91
C THR A 312 -17.20 8.11 10.57
N ALA A 313 -16.45 8.91 11.31
CA ALA A 313 -16.24 10.32 10.98
C ALA A 313 -15.45 10.50 9.68
N LEU A 314 -14.41 9.68 9.46
CA LEU A 314 -13.62 9.71 8.22
C LEU A 314 -14.43 9.26 7.01
N LEU A 315 -15.32 8.27 7.16
CA LEU A 315 -16.29 7.88 6.14
C LEU A 315 -17.18 9.07 5.74
N ALA A 316 -17.73 9.79 6.72
CA ALA A 316 -18.56 10.95 6.48
C ALA A 316 -17.79 12.11 5.81
N LEU A 317 -16.57 12.39 6.27
CA LEU A 317 -15.70 13.43 5.68
C LEU A 317 -15.20 13.09 4.27
N ALA A 318 -15.11 11.80 3.92
CA ALA A 318 -14.71 11.37 2.59
C ALA A 318 -15.87 11.36 1.58
N LEU A 319 -17.14 11.40 2.01
CA LEU A 319 -18.31 11.41 1.10
C LEU A 319 -18.27 12.50 0.00
N PRO A 320 -17.86 13.76 0.29
CA PRO A 320 -17.70 14.78 -0.74
C PRO A 320 -16.59 14.48 -1.77
N GLY A 321 -15.77 13.45 -1.53
CA GLY A 321 -14.78 12.96 -2.50
C GLY A 321 -15.38 12.22 -3.68
N ILE A 322 -16.67 11.85 -3.64
CA ILE A 322 -17.41 11.41 -4.82
C ILE A 322 -17.85 12.64 -5.60
N ASP A 323 -17.16 12.91 -6.69
CA ASP A 323 -17.32 14.10 -7.53
C ASP A 323 -17.23 13.72 -9.02
N ALA A 324 -18.22 14.13 -9.81
CA ALA A 324 -18.25 13.90 -11.25
C ALA A 324 -17.15 14.67 -12.01
N ASN A 325 -16.64 15.76 -11.41
CA ASN A 325 -15.58 16.57 -12.01
C ASN A 325 -14.17 16.01 -11.72
N ASP A 326 -14.02 15.13 -10.73
CA ASP A 326 -12.75 14.53 -10.33
C ASP A 326 -12.92 13.01 -10.14
N LEU A 327 -12.84 12.30 -11.27
CA LEU A 327 -13.02 10.84 -11.31
C LEU A 327 -11.91 10.11 -10.54
N ASP A 328 -10.68 10.64 -10.51
CA ASP A 328 -9.58 10.06 -9.73
C ASP A 328 -9.86 10.15 -8.23
N LYS A 329 -10.36 11.30 -7.74
CA LYS A 329 -10.78 11.45 -6.34
C LYS A 329 -11.93 10.52 -5.99
N THR A 330 -12.89 10.35 -6.91
CA THR A 330 -13.99 9.39 -6.76
C THR A 330 -13.46 7.96 -6.60
N MET A 331 -12.52 7.55 -7.45
CA MET A 331 -11.89 6.22 -7.39
C MET A 331 -11.20 5.97 -6.04
N ASN A 332 -10.41 6.94 -5.56
CA ASN A 332 -9.70 6.82 -4.29
C ASN A 332 -10.69 6.76 -3.10
N THR A 333 -11.77 7.55 -3.16
CA THR A 333 -12.85 7.53 -2.15
C THR A 333 -13.55 6.17 -2.11
N LEU A 334 -13.93 5.62 -3.27
CA LEU A 334 -14.58 4.31 -3.36
C LEU A 334 -13.67 3.19 -2.87
N THR A 335 -12.37 3.25 -3.18
CA THR A 335 -11.39 2.25 -2.73
C THR A 335 -11.17 2.34 -1.21
N PHE A 336 -11.19 3.54 -0.62
CA PHE A 336 -11.20 3.69 0.84
C PHE A 336 -12.44 3.06 1.48
N PHE A 337 -13.64 3.33 0.95
CA PHE A 337 -14.87 2.72 1.45
C PHE A 337 -14.87 1.20 1.31
N GLN A 338 -14.30 0.69 0.21
CA GLN A 338 -14.09 -0.74 0.02
C GLN A 338 -13.20 -1.34 1.13
N ALA A 339 -12.08 -0.71 1.45
CA ALA A 339 -11.17 -1.18 2.50
C ALA A 339 -11.85 -1.21 3.87
N VAL A 340 -12.66 -0.20 4.19
CA VAL A 340 -13.46 -0.17 5.42
C VAL A 340 -14.53 -1.28 5.42
N ALA A 341 -15.23 -1.48 4.30
CA ALA A 341 -16.24 -2.54 4.14
C ALA A 341 -15.69 -3.96 4.33
N TYR A 342 -14.44 -4.21 3.94
CA TYR A 342 -13.77 -5.48 4.25
C TYR A 342 -13.32 -5.61 5.70
N SER A 343 -13.21 -4.49 6.43
CA SER A 343 -12.63 -4.45 7.77
C SER A 343 -13.66 -4.44 8.89
N ILE A 344 -14.85 -3.86 8.67
CA ILE A 344 -15.88 -3.70 9.70
C ILE A 344 -17.28 -4.06 9.20
N PRO A 345 -18.17 -4.56 10.09
CA PRO A 345 -19.58 -4.69 9.80
C PRO A 345 -20.32 -3.33 9.89
N PHE A 346 -21.24 -3.09 8.97
CA PHE A 346 -22.11 -1.90 8.92
C PHE A 346 -23.41 -2.20 9.68
N VAL A 347 -23.30 -2.27 11.01
CA VAL A 347 -24.37 -2.62 11.93
C VAL A 347 -24.50 -1.52 12.97
N ASP A 348 -25.72 -1.03 13.17
CA ASP A 348 -26.04 -0.18 14.31
C ASP A 348 -26.05 -1.03 15.59
N ILE A 349 -25.12 -0.74 16.51
CA ILE A 349 -24.97 -1.47 17.78
C ILE A 349 -25.49 -0.66 18.98
N THR A 350 -26.26 0.41 18.73
CA THR A 350 -26.99 1.09 19.79
C THR A 350 -28.00 0.14 20.46
N ARG A 351 -28.19 0.29 21.76
CA ARG A 351 -29.14 -0.52 22.54
C ARG A 351 -30.44 0.26 22.70
N PRO A 352 -31.62 -0.35 22.50
CA PRO A 352 -32.90 0.30 22.74
C PRO A 352 -33.04 0.84 24.17
N ASP A 353 -32.39 0.17 25.13
CA ASP A 353 -32.49 0.47 26.57
C ASP A 353 -31.31 1.31 27.09
N GLY A 354 -30.36 1.67 26.23
CA GLY A 354 -29.16 2.43 26.60
C GLY A 354 -29.33 3.92 26.28
N GLY A 355 -28.79 4.82 27.10
CA GLY A 355 -28.92 6.29 26.92
C GLY A 355 -28.19 6.88 25.70
N ILE A 356 -27.78 6.07 24.73
CA ILE A 356 -27.07 6.49 23.51
C ILE A 356 -27.92 6.08 22.30
N HIS A 357 -28.54 7.07 21.67
CA HIS A 357 -29.43 6.88 20.52
C HIS A 357 -28.99 7.66 19.28
N ASP A 358 -27.93 8.46 19.38
CA ASP A 358 -27.48 9.34 18.32
C ASP A 358 -25.96 9.36 18.18
N THR A 359 -25.50 10.07 17.15
CA THR A 359 -24.09 10.28 16.83
C THR A 359 -23.45 11.43 17.61
N SER A 360 -24.16 12.08 18.54
CA SER A 360 -23.73 13.32 19.18
C SER A 360 -22.48 13.12 20.03
N LEU A 361 -22.43 12.04 20.82
CA LEU A 361 -21.26 11.69 21.63
C LEU A 361 -20.02 11.44 20.76
N ALA A 362 -20.20 10.70 19.66
CA ALA A 362 -19.10 10.43 18.72
C ALA A 362 -18.59 11.71 18.04
N MET A 363 -19.49 12.60 17.60
CA MET A 363 -19.10 13.88 16.98
C MET A 363 -18.34 14.78 17.96
N GLN A 364 -18.85 14.95 19.18
CA GLN A 364 -18.17 15.74 20.21
C GLN A 364 -16.78 15.18 20.52
N TRP A 365 -16.67 13.85 20.59
CA TRP A 365 -15.40 13.21 20.84
C TRP A 365 -14.40 13.43 19.70
N VAL A 366 -14.79 13.17 18.45
CA VAL A 366 -13.91 13.37 17.29
C VAL A 366 -13.45 14.82 17.20
N GLN A 367 -14.36 15.78 17.43
CA GLN A 367 -14.02 17.20 17.46
C GLN A 367 -12.96 17.51 18.53
N GLY A 368 -13.13 17.00 19.76
CA GLY A 368 -12.15 17.18 20.83
C GLY A 368 -10.79 16.53 20.53
N GLU A 369 -10.77 15.37 19.85
CA GLU A 369 -9.50 14.76 19.42
C GLU A 369 -8.82 15.55 18.30
N MET A 370 -9.58 16.12 17.37
CA MET A 370 -9.05 16.98 16.33
C MET A 370 -8.42 18.24 16.92
N GLU A 371 -9.09 18.88 17.90
CA GLU A 371 -8.55 20.05 18.61
C GLU A 371 -7.25 19.71 19.36
N LYS A 372 -7.17 18.55 20.01
CA LYS A 372 -5.91 18.08 20.63
C LYS A 372 -4.81 17.88 19.59
N MET A 373 -5.13 17.22 18.47
CA MET A 373 -4.17 17.03 17.37
C MET A 373 -3.68 18.37 16.81
N GLU A 374 -4.53 19.40 16.77
CA GLU A 374 -4.13 20.73 16.31
C GLU A 374 -3.22 21.44 17.33
N ILE A 375 -3.51 21.34 18.62
CA ILE A 375 -2.72 21.95 19.70
C ILE A 375 -1.35 21.29 19.85
N GLU A 376 -1.29 19.95 19.85
CA GLU A 376 -0.06 19.20 20.11
C GLU A 376 0.90 19.19 18.92
N GLY A 377 0.42 19.49 17.70
CA GLY A 377 1.29 19.57 16.53
C GLY A 377 2.05 18.25 16.27
N GLN A 378 3.30 18.35 15.81
CA GLN A 378 4.06 17.19 15.33
C GLN A 378 4.35 16.13 16.42
N ASP A 379 4.24 16.51 17.70
CA ASP A 379 4.50 15.67 18.86
C ASP A 379 3.24 15.01 19.43
N VAL A 380 2.15 14.95 18.65
CA VAL A 380 0.90 14.34 19.10
C VAL A 380 1.10 12.87 19.48
N VAL A 381 0.77 12.53 20.74
CA VAL A 381 0.81 11.16 21.25
C VAL A 381 -0.58 10.78 21.70
N LEU A 382 -1.27 9.94 20.92
CA LEU A 382 -2.58 9.40 21.31
C LEU A 382 -2.41 7.96 21.76
N ASP A 383 -2.21 7.77 23.07
CA ASP A 383 -2.28 6.45 23.69
C ASP A 383 -3.67 6.21 24.28
N TYR A 384 -4.56 5.66 23.45
CA TYR A 384 -5.91 5.28 23.88
C TYR A 384 -5.94 4.02 24.75
N LYS A 385 -4.86 3.22 24.79
CA LYS A 385 -4.80 2.00 25.60
C LYS A 385 -4.65 2.35 27.06
N GLU A 386 -3.76 3.28 27.39
CA GLU A 386 -3.51 3.69 28.78
C GLU A 386 -4.50 4.74 29.28
N ARG A 387 -4.95 5.67 28.42
CA ARG A 387 -5.67 6.87 28.87
C ARG A 387 -7.18 6.74 28.94
N ARG A 388 -7.76 5.60 28.55
CA ARG A 388 -9.22 5.49 28.46
C ARG A 388 -9.77 4.16 28.97
N SER A 389 -10.87 4.26 29.71
CA SER A 389 -11.66 3.09 30.10
C SER A 389 -12.23 2.40 28.85
N ASP A 390 -12.36 1.07 28.92
CA ASP A 390 -12.99 0.29 27.84
C ASP A 390 -14.47 0.67 27.66
N GLU A 391 -15.14 1.08 28.74
CA GLU A 391 -16.56 1.44 28.71
C GLU A 391 -16.82 2.74 27.93
N ASP A 392 -16.00 3.78 28.15
CA ASP A 392 -16.15 5.06 27.43
C ASP A 392 -15.94 4.90 25.93
N GLU A 393 -14.94 4.10 25.55
CA GLU A 393 -14.64 3.83 24.16
C GLU A 393 -15.78 3.05 23.48
N VAL A 394 -16.32 2.02 24.15
CA VAL A 394 -17.46 1.25 23.64
C VAL A 394 -18.68 2.14 23.47
N ASN A 395 -18.94 3.08 24.38
CA ASN A 395 -20.04 4.03 24.28
C ASN A 395 -19.88 4.97 23.08
N ILE A 396 -18.68 5.47 22.83
CA ILE A 396 -18.38 6.31 21.65
C ILE A 396 -18.54 5.50 20.37
N LEU A 397 -18.05 4.26 20.34
CA LEU A 397 -18.20 3.38 19.18
C LEU A 397 -19.68 3.10 18.90
N ARG A 398 -20.49 2.82 19.93
CA ARG A 398 -21.94 2.65 19.79
C ARG A 398 -22.60 3.89 19.20
N SER A 399 -22.32 5.07 19.77
CA SER A 399 -22.82 6.34 19.25
C SER A 399 -22.46 6.53 17.77
N SER A 400 -21.24 6.15 17.39
CA SER A 400 -20.75 6.35 16.02
C SER A 400 -21.44 5.43 15.01
N THR A 401 -21.85 4.23 15.41
CA THR A 401 -22.55 3.27 14.53
C THR A 401 -24.00 3.63 14.18
N ALA A 402 -24.66 4.47 15.00
CA ALA A 402 -26.01 4.97 14.70
C ALA A 402 -26.07 5.74 13.37
N GLY A 403 -24.93 6.28 12.91
CA GLY A 403 -24.82 7.01 11.65
C GLY A 403 -24.76 6.14 10.39
N PHE A 404 -24.70 4.80 10.48
CA PHE A 404 -24.46 3.96 9.30
C PHE A 404 -25.60 4.00 8.27
N ALA A 405 -26.86 3.96 8.71
CA ALA A 405 -28.01 4.04 7.80
C ALA A 405 -28.00 5.35 7.01
N GLU A 406 -27.71 6.46 7.69
CA GLU A 406 -27.60 7.78 7.10
C GLU A 406 -26.42 7.89 6.14
N PHE A 407 -25.26 7.37 6.53
CA PHE A 407 -24.09 7.30 5.67
C PHE A 407 -24.38 6.53 4.38
N VAL A 408 -24.97 5.33 4.46
CA VAL A 408 -25.31 4.52 3.28
C VAL A 408 -26.31 5.23 2.38
N ARG A 409 -27.30 5.90 2.97
CA ARG A 409 -28.29 6.70 2.25
C ARG A 409 -27.64 7.88 1.53
N ALA A 410 -26.68 8.56 2.15
CA ALA A 410 -25.94 9.65 1.55
C ALA A 410 -24.99 9.16 0.45
N LEU A 411 -24.28 8.05 0.68
CA LEU A 411 -23.39 7.41 -0.28
C LEU A 411 -24.12 7.04 -1.57
N LEU A 412 -25.24 6.31 -1.47
CA LEU A 412 -26.03 5.95 -2.64
C LEU A 412 -26.56 7.18 -3.37
N GLY A 413 -27.00 8.21 -2.64
CA GLY A 413 -27.42 9.48 -3.24
C GLY A 413 -26.30 10.14 -4.06
N LYS A 414 -25.08 10.21 -3.51
CA LYS A 414 -23.91 10.76 -4.20
C LYS A 414 -23.53 9.93 -5.43
N ILE A 415 -23.60 8.60 -5.35
CA ILE A 415 -23.36 7.72 -6.49
C ILE A 415 -24.42 7.93 -7.58
N PHE A 416 -25.70 8.07 -7.23
CA PHE A 416 -26.75 8.34 -8.21
C PHE A 416 -26.53 9.67 -8.92
N THR A 417 -26.22 10.74 -8.17
CA THR A 417 -25.87 12.03 -8.76
C THR A 417 -24.63 11.94 -9.65
N LEU A 418 -23.61 11.15 -9.26
CA LEU A 418 -22.45 10.89 -10.12
C LEU A 418 -22.89 10.23 -11.43
N LEU A 419 -23.70 9.18 -11.36
CA LEU A 419 -24.17 8.42 -12.53
C LEU A 419 -25.03 9.25 -13.49
N GLU A 420 -25.82 10.19 -12.97
CA GLU A 420 -26.64 11.12 -13.78
C GLU A 420 -25.80 12.19 -14.49
N ASN A 421 -24.65 12.57 -13.92
CA ASN A 421 -23.79 13.63 -14.44
C ASN A 421 -22.56 13.11 -15.20
N LEU A 422 -22.46 11.79 -15.44
CA LEU A 422 -21.42 11.25 -16.30
C LEU A 422 -21.62 11.75 -17.74
N PRO A 423 -20.56 12.16 -18.45
CA PRO A 423 -20.66 12.55 -19.86
C PRO A 423 -21.23 11.43 -20.75
N ALA A 424 -21.86 11.80 -21.87
CA ALA A 424 -22.25 10.83 -22.89
C ALA A 424 -21.00 10.24 -23.55
N ARG A 425 -20.96 8.90 -23.71
CA ARG A 425 -19.90 8.17 -24.45
C ARG A 425 -19.53 8.92 -25.73
N GLY A 426 -18.35 9.50 -25.76
CA GLY A 426 -17.78 10.20 -26.91
C GLY A 426 -16.35 9.73 -27.14
N GLU A 427 -15.99 9.48 -28.40
CA GLU A 427 -14.70 8.93 -28.81
C GLU A 427 -13.53 9.81 -28.33
N GLY A 428 -12.86 9.42 -27.23
CA GLY A 428 -11.77 10.21 -26.65
C GLY A 428 -11.18 9.65 -25.36
N GLN A 429 -10.07 10.25 -24.88
CA GLN A 429 -9.31 9.83 -23.68
C GLN A 429 -10.16 9.75 -22.39
N GLY A 430 -11.32 10.41 -22.32
CA GLY A 430 -12.27 10.35 -21.20
C GLY A 430 -12.95 8.99 -21.02
N GLU A 431 -13.14 8.20 -22.09
CA GLU A 431 -13.84 6.91 -22.02
C GLU A 431 -13.17 5.94 -21.04
N ARG A 432 -11.84 5.92 -20.97
CA ARG A 432 -11.10 5.02 -20.06
C ARG A 432 -11.30 5.38 -18.60
N ALA A 433 -11.40 6.67 -18.27
CA ALA A 433 -11.52 7.11 -16.87
C ALA A 433 -12.93 6.84 -16.33
N GLU A 434 -13.96 7.12 -17.13
CA GLU A 434 -15.35 6.85 -16.78
C GLU A 434 -15.62 5.35 -16.65
N GLU A 435 -15.11 4.55 -17.60
CA GLU A 435 -15.20 3.10 -17.54
C GLU A 435 -14.51 2.53 -16.31
N ASN A 436 -13.36 3.09 -15.91
CA ASN A 436 -12.68 2.70 -14.67
C ASN A 436 -13.52 2.96 -13.42
N VAL A 437 -14.25 4.09 -13.35
CA VAL A 437 -15.16 4.40 -12.24
C VAL A 437 -16.32 3.39 -12.21
N ILE A 438 -16.95 3.14 -13.36
CA ILE A 438 -18.04 2.17 -13.48
C ILE A 438 -17.59 0.77 -13.06
N ASN A 439 -16.37 0.37 -13.43
CA ASN A 439 -15.80 -0.92 -13.06
C ASN A 439 -15.40 -1.01 -11.58
N THR A 440 -15.16 0.11 -10.91
CA THR A 440 -14.77 0.17 -9.50
C THR A 440 -15.98 0.17 -8.55
N LEU A 441 -17.13 0.69 -9.00
CA LEU A 441 -18.38 0.66 -8.23
C LEU A 441 -18.75 -0.74 -7.71
N PRO A 442 -18.82 -1.81 -8.54
CA PRO A 442 -19.11 -3.14 -8.02
C PRO A 442 -18.05 -3.66 -7.04
N ALA A 443 -16.78 -3.32 -7.24
CA ALA A 443 -15.71 -3.73 -6.33
C ALA A 443 -15.87 -3.10 -4.94
N ALA A 444 -16.31 -1.84 -4.87
CA ALA A 444 -16.56 -1.14 -3.60
C ALA A 444 -17.90 -1.51 -2.94
N LEU A 445 -18.97 -1.61 -3.73
CA LEU A 445 -20.33 -1.79 -3.21
C LEU A 445 -20.65 -3.23 -2.83
N THR A 446 -20.06 -4.23 -3.51
CA THR A 446 -20.29 -5.64 -3.16
C THR A 446 -19.91 -5.97 -1.71
N PRO A 447 -18.68 -5.69 -1.24
CA PRO A 447 -18.34 -5.93 0.16
C PRO A 447 -19.15 -5.04 1.11
N LEU A 448 -19.45 -3.79 0.70
CA LEU A 448 -20.26 -2.89 1.52
C LEU A 448 -21.66 -3.47 1.78
N PHE A 449 -22.38 -3.90 0.74
CA PHE A 449 -23.71 -4.52 0.91
C PHE A 449 -23.66 -5.84 1.67
N ALA A 450 -22.58 -6.61 1.53
CA ALA A 450 -22.39 -7.85 2.28
C ALA A 450 -22.11 -7.61 3.77
N ALA A 451 -21.52 -6.46 4.13
CA ALA A 451 -21.19 -6.10 5.50
C ALA A 451 -22.36 -5.46 6.28
N MET A 452 -23.47 -5.12 5.62
CA MET A 452 -24.62 -4.44 6.24
C MET A 452 -25.49 -5.37 7.10
N SER A 453 -26.08 -4.80 8.16
CA SER A 453 -27.21 -5.45 8.87
C SER A 453 -28.45 -5.56 7.96
N PRO A 454 -29.40 -6.47 8.26
CA PRO A 454 -30.65 -6.58 7.50
C PRO A 454 -31.47 -5.29 7.43
N GLU A 455 -31.36 -4.42 8.43
CA GLU A 455 -32.07 -3.14 8.55
C GLU A 455 -31.43 -2.08 7.65
N VAL A 456 -30.10 -1.92 7.74
CA VAL A 456 -29.35 -0.99 6.88
C VAL A 456 -29.43 -1.42 5.41
N PHE A 457 -29.40 -2.73 5.15
CA PHE A 457 -29.59 -3.28 3.81
C PHE A 457 -30.96 -2.94 3.23
N GLU A 458 -32.02 -2.93 4.06
CA GLU A 458 -33.38 -2.59 3.62
C GLU A 458 -33.48 -1.13 3.17
N VAL A 459 -32.90 -0.20 3.95
CA VAL A 459 -32.79 1.22 3.58
C VAL A 459 -32.05 1.39 2.25
N ALA A 460 -30.95 0.65 2.05
CA ALA A 460 -30.19 0.68 0.80
C ALA A 460 -31.00 0.12 -0.38
N LEU A 461 -31.75 -0.96 -0.15
CA LEU A 461 -32.54 -1.66 -1.17
C LEU A 461 -33.70 -0.79 -1.65
N GLU A 462 -34.45 -0.19 -0.72
CA GLU A 462 -35.54 0.73 -1.02
C GLU A 462 -35.05 1.93 -1.82
N LYS A 463 -33.91 2.51 -1.41
CA LYS A 463 -33.32 3.65 -2.10
C LYS A 463 -32.88 3.32 -3.53
N LEU A 464 -32.25 2.16 -3.75
CA LEU A 464 -31.89 1.71 -5.09
C LEU A 464 -33.11 1.38 -5.94
N ALA A 465 -34.12 0.72 -5.37
CA ALA A 465 -35.36 0.39 -6.05
C ALA A 465 -36.12 1.66 -6.50
N ALA A 466 -36.18 2.68 -5.64
CA ALA A 466 -36.78 3.97 -5.97
C ALA A 466 -36.04 4.69 -7.11
N PHE A 467 -34.70 4.62 -7.11
CA PHE A 467 -33.89 5.19 -8.18
C PHE A 467 -34.15 4.50 -9.52
N VAL A 468 -34.06 3.16 -9.55
CA VAL A 468 -34.29 2.35 -10.76
C VAL A 468 -35.72 2.49 -11.30
N GLY A 469 -36.72 2.60 -10.43
CA GLY A 469 -38.12 2.76 -10.83
C GLY A 469 -38.48 4.17 -11.32
N GLY A 470 -37.75 5.19 -10.86
CA GLY A 470 -38.06 6.61 -11.15
C GLY A 470 -37.19 7.28 -12.20
N HIS A 471 -36.00 6.73 -12.50
CA HIS A 471 -35.00 7.39 -13.34
C HIS A 471 -34.53 6.45 -14.46
N VAL A 472 -34.51 6.96 -15.69
CA VAL A 472 -33.96 6.25 -16.85
C VAL A 472 -32.65 6.93 -17.24
N VAL A 473 -31.53 6.40 -16.75
CA VAL A 473 -30.18 6.92 -17.05
C VAL A 473 -29.48 5.99 -18.03
N HIS A 474 -29.63 6.26 -19.33
CA HIS A 474 -29.10 5.39 -20.40
C HIS A 474 -27.57 5.21 -20.35
N GLN A 475 -26.83 6.24 -19.94
CA GLN A 475 -25.37 6.24 -19.88
C GLN A 475 -24.84 5.33 -18.76
N ALA A 476 -25.58 5.22 -17.65
CA ALA A 476 -25.18 4.48 -16.46
C ALA A 476 -25.81 3.07 -16.37
N ARG A 477 -26.34 2.53 -17.48
CA ARG A 477 -27.06 1.24 -17.49
C ARG A 477 -26.25 0.12 -16.84
N ASP A 478 -24.96 0.04 -17.17
CA ASP A 478 -24.07 -1.05 -16.74
C ASP A 478 -23.75 -0.88 -15.25
N ALA A 479 -23.52 0.35 -14.79
CA ALA A 479 -23.31 0.69 -13.38
C ALA A 479 -24.53 0.33 -12.52
N VAL A 480 -25.74 0.71 -12.94
CA VAL A 480 -26.98 0.38 -12.21
C VAL A 480 -27.18 -1.13 -12.16
N ALA A 481 -26.96 -1.84 -13.27
CA ALA A 481 -27.03 -3.30 -13.30
C ALA A 481 -26.02 -3.94 -12.35
N PHE A 482 -24.78 -3.42 -12.27
CA PHE A 482 -23.77 -3.89 -11.33
C PHE A 482 -24.16 -3.65 -9.88
N MET A 483 -24.76 -2.50 -9.55
CA MET A 483 -25.27 -2.21 -8.21
C MET A 483 -26.39 -3.18 -7.81
N THR A 484 -27.37 -3.39 -8.68
CA THR A 484 -28.46 -4.34 -8.44
C THR A 484 -27.93 -5.77 -8.29
N ASN A 485 -26.95 -6.17 -9.10
CA ASN A 485 -26.29 -7.46 -8.98
C ASN A 485 -25.53 -7.59 -7.65
N ALA A 486 -24.82 -6.55 -7.21
CA ALA A 486 -24.11 -6.55 -5.93
C ALA A 486 -25.08 -6.72 -4.74
N MET A 487 -26.24 -6.06 -4.76
CA MET A 487 -27.28 -6.29 -3.75
C MET A 487 -27.84 -7.72 -3.81
N CYS A 488 -28.06 -8.25 -5.03
CA CYS A 488 -28.55 -9.60 -5.22
C CYS A 488 -27.58 -10.65 -4.66
N LYS A 489 -26.26 -10.44 -4.82
CA LYS A 489 -25.23 -11.29 -4.22
C LYS A 489 -25.25 -11.26 -2.69
N ALA A 490 -25.53 -10.11 -2.09
CA ALA A 490 -25.60 -9.95 -0.64
C ALA A 490 -26.88 -10.57 -0.04
N ASN A 491 -28.05 -10.34 -0.63
CA ASN A 491 -29.31 -10.94 -0.19
C ASN A 491 -30.25 -11.28 -1.36
N PRO A 492 -30.11 -12.46 -1.98
CA PRO A 492 -30.87 -12.82 -3.18
C PRO A 492 -32.38 -12.77 -2.95
N LYS A 493 -32.85 -13.22 -1.77
CA LYS A 493 -34.28 -13.38 -1.48
C LYS A 493 -35.00 -12.02 -1.42
N LYS A 494 -34.46 -11.04 -0.67
CA LYS A 494 -35.07 -9.71 -0.58
C LYS A 494 -34.93 -8.97 -1.92
N THR A 495 -33.74 -8.97 -2.53
CA THR A 495 -33.49 -8.22 -3.76
C THR A 495 -34.33 -8.70 -4.93
N LEU A 496 -34.42 -10.00 -5.18
CA LEU A 496 -35.22 -10.54 -6.28
C LEU A 496 -36.72 -10.27 -6.08
N ARG A 497 -37.21 -10.36 -4.84
CA ARG A 497 -38.62 -10.08 -4.52
C ARG A 497 -39.00 -8.63 -4.83
N THR A 498 -38.07 -7.68 -4.70
CA THR A 498 -38.31 -6.27 -4.99
C THR A 498 -38.13 -5.96 -6.48
N PHE A 499 -37.01 -6.35 -7.08
CA PHE A 499 -36.67 -5.93 -8.45
C PHE A 499 -37.39 -6.74 -9.54
N VAL A 500 -37.59 -8.05 -9.38
CA VAL A 500 -38.18 -8.87 -10.45
C VAL A 500 -39.59 -8.41 -10.82
N PRO A 501 -40.52 -8.19 -9.87
CA PRO A 501 -41.85 -7.69 -10.22
C PRO A 501 -41.82 -6.30 -10.86
N MET A 502 -40.98 -5.39 -10.32
CA MET A 502 -40.80 -4.04 -10.85
C MET A 502 -40.32 -4.05 -12.31
N LEU A 503 -39.29 -4.86 -12.61
CA LEU A 503 -38.74 -4.98 -13.95
C LEU A 503 -39.72 -5.64 -14.93
N ILE A 504 -40.49 -6.65 -14.50
CA ILE A 504 -41.52 -7.27 -15.34
C ILE A 504 -42.57 -6.25 -15.76
N VAL A 505 -43.05 -5.43 -14.82
CA VAL A 505 -44.02 -4.37 -15.12
C VAL A 505 -43.42 -3.33 -16.07
N GLY A 506 -42.17 -2.90 -15.82
CA GLY A 506 -41.47 -1.95 -16.70
C GLY A 506 -41.31 -2.47 -18.13
N ILE A 507 -40.84 -3.72 -18.29
CA ILE A 507 -40.66 -4.36 -19.60
C ILE A 507 -42.00 -4.49 -20.33
N ARG A 508 -43.07 -4.90 -19.64
CA ARG A 508 -44.41 -4.99 -20.25
C ARG A 508 -44.92 -3.63 -20.70
N ASN A 509 -44.78 -2.60 -19.88
CA ASN A 509 -45.17 -1.24 -20.28
C ASN A 509 -44.40 -0.77 -21.53
N GLU A 510 -43.10 -1.06 -21.62
CA GLU A 510 -42.31 -0.71 -22.80
C GLU A 510 -42.78 -1.45 -24.07
N ILE A 511 -43.14 -2.73 -23.96
CA ILE A 511 -43.63 -3.55 -25.08
C ILE A 511 -45.05 -3.12 -25.49
N ASP A 512 -45.97 -3.05 -24.52
CA ASP A 512 -47.41 -2.90 -24.76
C ASP A 512 -47.81 -1.46 -25.08
N HIS A 513 -47.07 -0.46 -24.58
CA HIS A 513 -47.43 0.95 -24.72
C HIS A 513 -46.40 1.80 -25.47
N ASN A 514 -45.11 1.46 -25.41
CA ASN A 514 -44.05 2.28 -26.04
C ASN A 514 -43.48 1.67 -27.33
N GLY A 515 -44.04 0.55 -27.79
CA GLY A 515 -43.66 -0.10 -29.05
C GLY A 515 -42.25 -0.69 -29.03
N ALA A 516 -41.73 -1.08 -27.87
CA ALA A 516 -40.43 -1.76 -27.82
C ALA A 516 -40.48 -3.04 -28.68
N ALA A 517 -39.49 -3.20 -29.57
CA ALA A 517 -39.40 -4.24 -30.59
C ALA A 517 -40.36 -4.13 -31.81
N SER A 518 -41.04 -2.99 -32.03
CA SER A 518 -41.87 -2.77 -33.23
C SER A 518 -41.08 -2.42 -34.50
N ASP A 519 -39.89 -1.83 -34.37
CA ASP A 519 -38.99 -1.48 -35.49
C ASP A 519 -37.71 -2.31 -35.50
N ARG A 520 -37.27 -2.75 -36.69
CA ARG A 520 -35.97 -3.41 -36.91
C ARG A 520 -34.86 -2.36 -37.09
N SER A 521 -34.63 -1.48 -36.13
CA SER A 521 -33.45 -0.61 -36.17
C SER A 521 -32.26 -1.31 -35.50
N SER A 522 -31.29 -1.70 -36.30
CA SER A 522 -29.98 -2.24 -35.87
C SER A 522 -28.97 -1.13 -35.56
N GLY A 523 -29.43 0.02 -35.06
CA GLY A 523 -28.61 1.19 -34.76
C GLY A 523 -28.67 1.56 -33.28
N THR A 524 -27.55 2.04 -32.73
CA THR A 524 -27.35 2.39 -31.32
C THR A 524 -28.10 3.64 -30.83
N ASP A 525 -28.82 4.34 -31.71
CA ASP A 525 -29.54 5.55 -31.35
C ASP A 525 -30.97 5.28 -30.88
N VAL A 526 -31.21 5.53 -29.60
CA VAL A 526 -32.55 5.55 -28.99
C VAL A 526 -33.09 6.98 -29.06
N PRO A 527 -34.20 7.26 -29.76
CA PRO A 527 -34.77 8.60 -29.78
C PRO A 527 -35.38 8.97 -28.42
N PRO A 528 -35.28 10.24 -27.99
CA PRO A 528 -35.80 10.70 -26.70
C PRO A 528 -37.33 10.54 -26.60
N ALA A 529 -37.82 10.27 -25.38
CA ALA A 529 -39.22 9.92 -25.10
C ALA A 529 -40.25 10.96 -25.60
N THR A 530 -39.86 12.22 -25.76
CA THR A 530 -40.73 13.31 -26.23
C THR A 530 -40.95 13.33 -27.75
N ALA A 531 -40.18 12.57 -28.53
CA ALA A 531 -40.32 12.52 -29.98
C ALA A 531 -41.28 11.43 -30.49
N ARG A 532 -41.74 10.51 -29.63
CA ARG A 532 -42.59 9.37 -30.03
C ARG A 532 -44.09 9.66 -30.05
N SER A 533 -44.56 10.80 -29.52
CA SER A 533 -45.99 11.15 -29.45
C SER A 533 -46.54 11.83 -30.71
N TYR A 534 -45.73 12.09 -31.73
CA TYR A 534 -46.17 12.72 -32.99
C TYR A 534 -45.87 11.82 -34.20
N GLY A 535 -46.45 10.62 -34.19
CA GLY A 535 -46.23 9.62 -35.23
C GLY A 535 -47.45 8.78 -35.60
N THR A 536 -48.67 9.30 -35.42
CA THR A 536 -49.90 8.60 -35.82
C THR A 536 -50.87 9.52 -36.53
N SER A 537 -50.53 9.95 -37.75
CA SER A 537 -51.52 10.37 -38.77
C SER A 537 -50.84 10.65 -40.12
N ALA A 538 -50.43 9.63 -40.87
CA ALA A 538 -50.31 9.70 -42.33
C ALA A 538 -49.99 8.32 -42.90
N CYS A 539 -51.02 7.52 -43.17
CA CYS A 539 -51.03 6.59 -44.31
C CYS A 539 -52.44 6.02 -44.47
N SER A 540 -53.27 6.74 -45.21
CA SER A 540 -54.41 6.18 -45.93
C SER A 540 -54.00 6.02 -47.40
N ALA A 541 -53.75 4.78 -47.82
CA ALA A 541 -53.91 4.28 -49.17
C ALA A 541 -53.90 2.74 -49.11
#